data_AF-A0A6A1WR76-F1
#
_entry.id   AF-A0A6A1WR76-F1
#
_cell.length_a   1.000
_cell.length_b   1.000
_cell.length_c   1.000
_cell.angle_alpha   90.00
_cell.angle_beta   90.00
_cell.angle_gamma   90.00
#
_symmetry.space_group_name_H-M   'P 1'
#
loop_
_entity.id
_entity.type
_entity.pdbx_description
1 polymer ?
#
loop_
_entity_poly.entity_id
_entity_poly.type
_entity_poly.pdbx_seq_one_letter_code
_entity_poly.pdbx_strand_id
1 'polypeptide(L)'
;MEDMKPLWNLSEAFKELAATVDSQTADMKLAPFSHACTLIVPLLGSLGIAFKFAELYYAARVNDLVEASKSIETLQALVDGDLEANTVRNPEIQKTS
;
A
#
# COMPACT_ATOMS: atom_id res chain seq x y z
N MET A 1 16.96 -9.10 -18.33
CA MET A 1 17.14 -9.46 -16.91
C MET A 1 17.08 -8.16 -16.13
N GLU A 2 15.86 -7.66 -15.90
CA GLU A 2 15.58 -6.44 -15.11
C GLU A 2 15.45 -6.77 -13.61
N ASP A 3 16.07 -7.86 -13.18
CA ASP A 3 16.35 -8.12 -11.77
C ASP A 3 17.66 -7.46 -11.44
N MET A 4 17.68 -6.37 -10.67
CA MET A 4 18.82 -6.14 -9.77
C MET A 4 18.66 -5.06 -8.71
N LYS A 5 17.48 -4.48 -8.50
CA LYS A 5 17.34 -3.34 -7.58
C LYS A 5 16.05 -3.26 -6.74
N PRO A 6 15.51 -4.36 -6.16
CA PRO A 6 14.31 -4.27 -5.29
C PRO A 6 14.44 -3.22 -4.18
N LEU A 7 15.59 -3.16 -3.50
CA LEU A 7 15.86 -2.17 -2.45
C LEU A 7 15.96 -0.73 -2.97
N TRP A 8 16.45 -0.55 -4.20
CA TRP A 8 16.57 0.76 -4.81
C TRP A 8 15.22 1.28 -5.32
N ASN A 9 14.41 0.41 -5.94
CA ASN A 9 13.05 0.77 -6.34
C ASN A 9 12.22 1.13 -5.10
N LEU A 10 12.38 0.37 -4.01
CA LEU A 10 11.79 0.70 -2.73
C LEU A 10 12.26 2.05 -2.20
N SER A 11 13.57 2.32 -2.21
CA SER A 11 14.10 3.59 -1.71
C SER A 11 13.62 4.79 -2.52
N GLU A 12 13.58 4.68 -3.84
CA GLU A 12 13.10 5.76 -4.70
C GLU A 12 11.59 5.99 -4.52
N ALA A 13 10.78 4.92 -4.49
CA ALA A 13 9.34 5.04 -4.26
C ALA A 13 9.05 5.72 -2.91
N PHE A 14 9.68 5.29 -1.82
CA PHE A 14 9.47 5.90 -0.50
C PHE A 14 10.02 7.32 -0.39
N LYS A 15 11.05 7.67 -1.17
CA LYS A 15 11.56 9.04 -1.25
C LYS A 15 10.55 9.99 -1.91
N GLU A 16 9.86 9.54 -2.95
CA GLU A 16 8.76 10.31 -3.56
C GLU A 16 7.58 10.48 -2.61
N LEU A 17 7.21 9.43 -1.87
CA LEU A 17 6.19 9.53 -0.82
C LEU A 17 6.60 10.51 0.28
N ALA A 18 7.85 10.45 0.74
CA ALA A 18 8.37 11.39 1.75
C ALA A 18 8.31 12.84 1.26
N ALA A 19 8.70 13.11 0.02
CA ALA A 19 8.58 14.44 -0.58
C ALA A 19 7.13 14.95 -0.61
N THR A 20 6.16 14.06 -0.84
CA THR A 20 4.73 14.40 -0.79
C THR A 20 4.32 14.82 0.62
N VAL A 21 4.70 14.05 1.65
CA VAL A 21 4.44 14.37 3.06
C VAL A 21 5.10 15.70 3.47
N ASP A 22 6.36 15.90 3.10
CA ASP A 22 7.14 17.09 3.45
C ASP A 22 6.61 18.37 2.79
N SER A 23 5.98 18.24 1.62
CA SER A 23 5.38 19.37 0.93
C SER A 23 4.22 20.01 1.71
N GLN A 24 3.54 19.25 2.58
CA GLN A 24 2.35 19.65 3.38
C GLN A 24 1.16 20.21 2.56
N THR A 25 1.30 20.33 1.25
CA THR A 25 0.29 20.93 0.36
C THR A 25 -0.36 19.91 -0.57
N ALA A 26 0.25 18.73 -0.72
CA ALA A 26 -0.23 17.68 -1.62
C ALA A 26 -0.81 16.50 -0.83
N ASP A 27 -2.03 16.10 -1.17
CA ASP A 27 -2.62 14.87 -0.65
C ASP A 27 -1.86 13.65 -1.16
N MET A 28 -1.65 12.68 -0.28
CA MET A 28 -1.03 11.41 -0.63
C MET A 28 -1.94 10.65 -1.60
N LYS A 29 -1.52 10.51 -2.86
CA LYS A 29 -2.24 9.70 -3.85
C LYS A 29 -2.21 8.22 -3.46
N LEU A 30 -3.36 7.56 -3.55
CA LEU A 30 -3.50 6.17 -3.12
C LEU A 30 -2.75 5.19 -4.03
N ALA A 31 -2.69 5.45 -5.34
CA ALA A 31 -2.02 4.56 -6.29
C ALA A 31 -0.48 4.52 -6.13
N PRO A 32 0.25 5.65 -6.05
CA PRO A 32 1.68 5.63 -5.72
C PRO A 32 1.97 5.03 -4.35
N PHE A 33 1.13 5.32 -3.36
CA PHE A 33 1.25 4.75 -2.02
C PHE A 33 1.12 3.22 -2.02
N SER A 34 0.05 2.69 -2.61
CA SER A 34 -0.18 1.24 -2.69
C SER A 34 0.91 0.55 -3.52
N HIS A 35 1.36 1.15 -4.61
CA HIS A 35 2.50 0.65 -5.39
C HIS A 35 3.77 0.53 -4.54
N ALA A 36 4.16 1.59 -3.82
CA ALA A 36 5.32 1.54 -2.94
C ALA A 36 5.20 0.43 -1.88
N CYS A 37 4.00 0.25 -1.31
CA CYS A 37 3.72 -0.84 -0.38
C CYS A 37 3.94 -2.23 -1.00
N THR A 38 3.66 -2.45 -2.29
CA THR A 38 3.90 -3.77 -2.93
C THR A 38 5.38 -4.15 -2.96
N LEU A 39 6.28 -3.17 -3.00
CA LEU A 39 7.74 -3.38 -3.04
C LEU A 39 8.30 -3.98 -1.74
N ILE A 40 7.52 -3.99 -0.65
CA ILE A 40 7.89 -4.61 0.63
C ILE A 40 7.64 -6.13 0.62
N VAL A 41 6.73 -6.65 -0.22
CA VAL A 41 6.38 -8.09 -0.25
C VAL A 41 7.61 -8.97 -0.51
N PRO A 42 8.48 -8.68 -1.51
CA PRO A 42 9.69 -9.46 -1.73
C PRO A 42 10.69 -9.41 -0.56
N LEU A 43 10.71 -8.30 0.20
CA LEU A 43 11.56 -8.18 1.39
C LEU A 43 11.10 -9.12 2.49
N LEU A 44 9.80 -9.19 2.77
CA LEU A 44 9.25 -10.14 3.75
C LEU A 44 9.54 -11.59 3.32
N GLY A 45 9.41 -11.90 2.03
CA GLY A 45 9.74 -13.22 1.48
C GLY A 45 11.22 -13.60 1.65
N SER A 46 12.13 -12.62 1.61
CA SER A 46 13.58 -12.85 1.80
C SER A 46 13.97 -13.22 3.23
N LEU A 47 13.09 -13.03 4.22
CA LEU A 47 13.31 -13.40 5.63
C LEU A 47 13.04 -14.89 5.90
N GLY A 48 12.65 -15.66 4.87
CA GLY A 48 12.43 -17.10 4.96
C GLY A 48 11.07 -17.48 5.54
N ILE A 49 10.88 -18.78 5.76
CA ILE A 49 9.55 -19.37 6.02
C ILE A 49 8.88 -18.87 7.31
N ALA A 50 9.67 -18.43 8.29
CA ALA A 50 9.17 -17.85 9.54
C ALA A 50 8.31 -16.60 9.30
N PHE A 51 8.53 -15.91 8.19
CA PHE A 51 7.79 -14.70 7.82
C PHE A 51 6.77 -14.93 6.71
N LYS A 52 6.53 -16.18 6.27
CA LYS A 52 5.61 -16.46 5.17
C LYS A 52 4.18 -16.00 5.46
N PHE A 53 3.73 -16.15 6.70
CA PHE A 53 2.43 -15.62 7.11
C PHE A 53 2.40 -14.08 7.05
N ALA A 54 3.46 -13.41 7.49
CA ALA A 54 3.56 -11.96 7.43
C ALA A 54 3.58 -11.45 5.98
N GLU A 55 4.32 -12.12 5.09
CA GLU A 55 4.33 -11.85 3.65
C GLU A 55 2.92 -11.95 3.06
N LEU A 56 2.21 -13.07 3.30
CA LEU A 56 0.86 -13.29 2.76
C LEU A 56 -0.17 -12.32 3.34
N TYR A 57 -0.14 -12.09 4.65
CA TYR A 57 -1.05 -11.17 5.34
C TYR A 57 -0.86 -9.73 4.83
N TYR A 58 0.39 -9.30 4.71
CA TYR A 58 0.73 -7.98 4.18
C TYR A 58 0.33 -7.84 2.70
N ALA A 59 0.66 -8.83 1.86
CA ALA A 59 0.30 -8.81 0.44
C ALA A 59 -1.22 -8.71 0.21
N ALA A 60 -2.04 -9.42 1.00
CA ALA A 60 -3.48 -9.31 0.92
C ALA A 60 -3.97 -7.88 1.19
N ARG A 61 -3.48 -7.25 2.27
CA ARG A 61 -3.85 -5.86 2.63
C ARG A 61 -3.41 -4.85 1.57
N VAL A 62 -2.23 -5.02 0.99
CA VAL A 62 -1.75 -4.12 -0.07
C VAL A 62 -2.55 -4.32 -1.35
N ASN A 63 -2.94 -5.55 -1.70
CA ASN A 63 -3.79 -5.80 -2.87
C ASN A 63 -5.14 -5.08 -2.73
N ASP A 64 -5.74 -5.09 -1.54
CA ASP A 64 -6.98 -4.33 -1.30
C ASP A 64 -6.79 -2.82 -1.55
N LEU A 65 -5.64 -2.25 -1.16
CA LEU A 65 -5.30 -0.85 -1.43
C LEU A 65 -5.07 -0.59 -2.93
N VAL A 66 -4.44 -1.53 -3.64
CA VAL A 66 -4.24 -1.44 -5.10
C VAL A 66 -5.60 -1.46 -5.81
N GLU A 67 -6.52 -2.34 -5.40
CA GLU A 67 -7.87 -2.37 -5.95
C GLU A 67 -8.65 -1.09 -5.64
N ALA A 68 -8.62 -0.60 -4.40
CA ALA A 68 -9.23 0.66 -4.01
C ALA A 68 -8.68 1.86 -4.80
N SER A 69 -7.39 1.86 -5.13
CA SER A 69 -6.76 2.95 -5.89
C SER A 69 -7.29 3.14 -7.31
N LYS A 70 -8.05 2.19 -7.84
CA LYS A 70 -8.70 2.30 -9.15
C LYS A 70 -9.90 3.25 -9.13
N SER A 71 -10.51 3.46 -7.97
CA SER A 71 -11.71 4.29 -7.79
C SER A 71 -11.54 5.41 -6.76
N ILE A 72 -10.54 5.32 -5.89
CA ILE A 72 -10.25 6.30 -4.84
C ILE A 72 -8.90 6.96 -5.12
N GLU A 73 -8.90 8.30 -5.22
CA GLU A 73 -7.72 9.06 -5.65
C GLU A 73 -6.67 9.20 -4.55
N THR A 74 -7.08 9.53 -3.33
CA THR A 74 -6.17 9.90 -2.23
C THR A 74 -6.38 9.03 -1.00
N LEU A 75 -5.34 8.90 -0.18
CA LEU A 75 -5.40 8.20 1.10
C LEU A 75 -6.39 8.88 2.05
N GLN A 76 -6.50 10.21 1.99
CA GLN A 76 -7.46 10.98 2.77
C GLN A 76 -8.91 10.63 2.37
N ALA A 77 -9.21 10.59 1.08
CA ALA A 77 -10.54 10.21 0.59
C ALA A 77 -10.94 8.78 0.99
N LEU A 78 -9.97 7.86 1.05
CA LEU A 78 -10.21 6.49 1.54
C LEU A 78 -10.67 6.52 3.01
N VAL A 79 -9.93 7.24 3.87
CA VAL A 79 -10.23 7.34 5.30
C VAL A 79 -11.56 8.05 5.55
N ASP A 80 -11.82 9.14 4.85
CA ASP A 80 -13.07 9.89 4.97
C ASP A 80 -14.27 9.03 4.53
N GLY A 81 -14.14 8.28 3.44
CA GLY A 81 -15.17 7.33 3.00
C GLY A 81 -15.47 6.25 4.03
N ASP A 82 -14.44 5.67 4.66
CA ASP A 82 -14.62 4.69 5.73
C ASP A 82 -15.23 5.29 7.00
N LEU A 83 -14.94 6.56 7.30
CA LEU A 83 -15.53 7.28 8.42
C LEU A 83 -17.02 7.53 8.18
N GLU A 84 -17.39 8.02 7.00
CA GLU A 84 -18.78 8.26 6.59
C GLU A 84 -19.61 6.97 6.58
N ALA A 85 -19.01 5.87 6.11
CA ALA A 85 -19.63 4.55 6.11
C ALA A 85 -19.62 3.84 7.48
N ASN A 86 -18.95 4.41 8.49
CA ASN A 86 -18.72 3.79 9.81
C ASN A 86 -18.07 2.40 9.71
N THR A 87 -17.17 2.20 8.74
CA THR A 87 -16.47 0.94 8.43
C THR A 87 -15.00 0.94 8.83
N VAL A 88 -14.49 1.99 9.46
CA VAL A 88 -13.06 2.15 9.83
C VAL A 88 -12.44 0.93 10.54
N ARG A 89 -13.21 0.19 11.33
CA ARG A 89 -12.73 -1.00 12.07
C ARG A 89 -13.17 -2.33 11.47
N ASN A 90 -13.87 -2.30 10.34
CA ASN A 90 -14.32 -3.51 9.68
C ASN A 90 -13.09 -4.29 9.17
N PRO A 91 -12.87 -5.53 9.60
CA PRO A 91 -11.76 -6.33 9.11
C PRO A 91 -11.88 -6.70 7.62
N GLU A 92 -13.05 -6.54 7.01
CA GLU A 92 -13.38 -6.96 5.64
C GLU A 92 -13.35 -5.80 4.64
N ILE A 93 -12.39 -5.81 3.71
CA ILE A 93 -12.56 -5.15 2.40
C ILE A 93 -13.28 -6.18 1.51
N GLN A 94 -14.52 -5.85 1.22
CA GLN A 94 -15.57 -6.55 0.48
C GLN A 94 -15.17 -7.80 -0.33
N LYS A 95 -15.58 -8.98 0.17
CA LYS A 95 -16.08 -10.05 -0.70
C LYS A 95 -17.49 -9.66 -1.17
N THR A 96 -17.62 -9.01 -2.32
CA THR A 96 -18.88 -9.01 -3.06
C THR A 96 -18.81 -10.07 -4.14
N SER A 97 -19.66 -11.08 -3.97
CA SER A 97 -20.01 -12.13 -4.94
C SER A 97 -20.55 -11.58 -6.26
#